data_AF-A0A2G9UUS7-F1
#
_entry.id   AF-A0A2G9UUS7-F1
#
_cell.length_a   1.000
_cell.length_b   1.000
_cell.length_c   1.000
_cell.angle_alpha   90.00
_cell.angle_beta   90.00
_cell.angle_gamma   90.00
#
_symmetry.space_group_name_H-M   'P 1'
#
loop_
_entity.id
_entity.type
_entity.pdbx_description
1 polymer ?
#
loop_
_entity_poly.entity_id
_entity_poly.type
_entity_poly.pdbx_seq_one_letter_code
_entity_poly.pdbx_strand_id
1 'polypeptide(L)'
;MPLLRFSWTTQSLLWVFAENSSEFRVYRRNALTEQIEHHLFPTMPRCNLNTCMRLVKEFCRENNLPYLVNDYFEGYALNLKQLENIARLSRAKAA
;
A
#
# COMPACT_ATOMS: atom_id res chain seq x y z
N MET A 1 42.74 19.71 14.55
CA MET A 1 41.51 19.58 13.72
C MET A 1 40.49 18.73 14.47
N PRO A 2 39.42 19.28 15.07
CA PRO A 2 38.38 18.44 15.67
C PRO A 2 37.36 18.10 14.58
N LEU A 3 37.29 16.81 14.25
CA LEU A 3 36.28 16.24 13.35
C LEU A 3 34.88 16.47 13.96
N LEU A 4 33.98 16.99 13.12
CA LEU A 4 32.56 17.17 13.41
C LEU A 4 31.97 15.91 14.03
N ARG A 5 31.62 15.96 15.32
CA ARG A 5 30.74 14.97 15.93
C ARG A 5 29.36 15.18 15.32
N PHE A 6 29.03 14.36 14.32
CA PHE A 6 27.63 14.14 13.96
C PHE A 6 26.88 13.83 15.27
N SER A 7 25.93 14.69 15.62
CA SER A 7 25.14 14.46 16.83
C SER A 7 24.46 13.10 16.68
N TRP A 8 24.27 12.39 17.80
CA TRP A 8 23.56 11.11 17.81
C TRP A 8 22.20 11.23 17.10
N THR A 9 21.53 12.37 17.24
CA THR A 9 20.28 12.70 16.55
C THR A 9 20.42 12.68 15.02
N THR A 10 21.46 13.28 14.45
CA THR A 10 21.68 13.27 13.00
C THR A 10 21.97 11.87 12.49
N GLN A 11 22.79 11.09 13.22
CA GLN A 11 23.08 9.70 12.85
C GLN A 11 21.83 8.81 12.93
N SER A 12 21.00 9.00 13.95
CA SER A 12 19.73 8.28 14.13
C SER A 12 18.71 8.64 13.04
N LEU A 13 18.59 9.92 12.68
CA LEU A 13 17.71 10.35 11.58
C LEU A 13 18.18 9.77 10.25
N LEU A 14 19.48 9.86 9.93
CA LEU A 14 20.02 9.29 8.71
C LEU A 14 19.80 7.78 8.64
N TRP A 15 19.97 7.05 9.74
CA TRP A 15 19.70 5.61 9.79
C TRP A 15 18.23 5.28 9.52
N VAL A 16 17.29 5.97 10.20
CA VAL A 16 15.84 5.78 9.98
C VAL A 16 15.43 6.03 8.53
N PHE A 17 15.98 7.06 7.88
CA PHE A 17 15.60 7.40 6.52
C PHE A 17 16.33 6.57 5.45
N ALA A 18 17.60 6.20 5.69
CA ALA A 18 18.42 5.42 4.76
C ALA A 18 18.24 3.89 4.87
N GLU A 19 17.62 3.39 5.95
CA GLU A 19 17.39 1.96 6.15
C GLU A 19 16.37 1.41 5.14
N ASN A 20 16.89 0.86 4.03
CA ASN A 20 16.10 0.33 2.93
C ASN A 20 15.49 -1.05 3.24
N SER A 21 15.90 -1.72 4.32
CA SER A 21 15.44 -3.07 4.68
C SER A 21 14.43 -3.11 5.81
N SER A 22 13.94 -1.95 6.31
CA SER A 22 13.04 -1.98 7.45
C SER A 22 11.71 -2.66 7.09
N GLU A 23 11.41 -3.77 7.79
CA GLU A 23 10.16 -4.53 7.73
C GLU A 23 8.93 -3.60 7.74
N PHE A 24 9.00 -2.51 8.50
CA PHE A 24 7.97 -1.48 8.56
C PHE A 24 7.70 -0.78 7.22
N ARG A 25 8.73 -0.50 6.41
CA ARG A 25 8.59 0.15 5.11
C ARG A 25 8.01 -0.82 4.07
N VAL A 26 8.40 -2.09 4.14
CA VAL A 26 7.84 -3.18 3.32
C VAL A 26 6.38 -3.42 3.66
N TYR A 27 6.04 -3.52 4.95
CA TYR A 27 4.67 -3.64 5.45
C TYR A 27 3.76 -2.51 4.93
N ARG A 28 4.22 -1.25 5.02
CA ARG A 28 3.45 -0.09 4.58
C ARG A 28 3.23 -0.08 3.06
N ARG A 29 4.21 -0.56 2.29
CA ARG A 29 4.12 -0.67 0.83
C ARG A 29 3.13 -1.76 0.41
N ASN A 30 3.21 -2.92 1.03
CA ASN A 30 2.37 -4.07 0.70
C ASN A 30 0.95 -3.92 1.24
N ALA A 31 0.73 -3.01 2.19
CA ALA A 31 -0.56 -2.80 2.81
C ALA A 31 -1.70 -2.49 1.85
N LEU A 32 -1.39 -1.89 0.71
CA LEU A 32 -2.40 -1.58 -0.31
C LEU A 32 -2.59 -2.74 -1.30
N THR A 33 -1.54 -3.49 -1.59
CA THR A 33 -1.61 -4.63 -2.52
C THR A 33 -2.25 -5.86 -1.89
N GLU A 34 -2.12 -6.02 -0.57
CA GLU A 34 -2.68 -7.14 0.23
C GLU A 34 -4.16 -6.93 0.62
N GLN A 35 -4.83 -5.92 0.06
CA GLN A 35 -6.22 -5.60 0.41
C GLN A 35 -7.17 -6.74 0.04
N ILE A 36 -6.96 -7.40 -1.10
CA ILE A 36 -7.84 -8.50 -1.55
C ILE A 36 -7.74 -9.66 -0.55
N GLU A 37 -6.53 -10.06 -0.19
CA GLU A 37 -6.25 -11.16 0.72
C GLU A 37 -6.72 -10.84 2.14
N HIS A 38 -6.60 -9.57 2.57
CA HIS A 38 -7.13 -9.13 3.86
C HIS A 38 -8.66 -9.24 3.92
N HIS A 39 -9.37 -8.98 2.83
CA HIS A 39 -10.83 -9.15 2.78
C HIS A 39 -11.24 -10.62 2.61
N LEU A 40 -10.43 -11.42 1.91
CA LEU A 40 -10.69 -12.84 1.69
C LEU A 40 -10.39 -13.69 2.94
N PHE A 41 -9.35 -13.32 3.69
CA PHE A 41 -8.87 -14.02 4.88
C PHE A 41 -8.63 -13.04 6.06
N PRO A 42 -9.69 -12.44 6.63
CA PRO A 42 -9.57 -11.38 7.64
C PRO A 42 -8.91 -11.82 8.95
N THR A 43 -8.88 -13.12 9.24
CA THR A 43 -8.23 -13.67 10.44
C THR A 43 -6.76 -14.06 10.22
N MET A 44 -6.26 -13.97 8.98
CA MET A 44 -4.88 -14.35 8.65
C MET A 44 -3.88 -13.30 9.15
N PRO A 45 -2.79 -13.70 9.84
CA PRO A 45 -1.72 -12.80 10.20
C PRO A 45 -1.10 -12.13 8.97
N ARG A 46 -0.86 -10.82 9.06
CA ARG A 46 -0.39 -9.99 7.93
C ARG A 46 0.93 -10.46 7.32
N CYS A 47 1.84 -11.01 8.13
CA CYS A 47 3.09 -11.58 7.65
C CYS A 47 2.89 -12.70 6.61
N ASN A 48 1.74 -13.38 6.64
CA ASN A 48 1.42 -14.45 5.71
C ASN A 48 0.63 -13.98 4.49
N LEU A 49 0.14 -12.73 4.47
CA LEU A 49 -0.67 -12.21 3.36
C LEU A 49 0.13 -12.11 2.06
N ASN A 50 1.42 -11.79 2.11
CA ASN A 50 2.27 -11.78 0.92
C ASN A 50 2.38 -13.18 0.27
N THR A 51 2.47 -14.23 1.08
CA THR A 51 2.47 -15.62 0.59
C THR A 51 1.09 -15.98 0.03
N CYS A 52 0.03 -15.63 0.75
CA CYS A 52 -1.35 -15.85 0.33
C CYS A 52 -1.65 -15.19 -1.02
N MET A 53 -1.21 -13.95 -1.22
CA MET A 53 -1.37 -13.21 -2.48
C MET A 53 -0.83 -13.98 -3.67
N ARG A 54 0.32 -14.63 -3.53
CA ARG A 54 0.91 -15.43 -4.61
C ARG A 54 0.01 -16.61 -4.97
N LEU A 55 -0.52 -17.30 -3.97
CA LEU A 55 -1.45 -18.42 -4.17
C LEU A 55 -2.77 -17.97 -4.79
N VAL A 56 -3.33 -16.84 -4.33
CA VAL A 56 -4.58 -16.28 -4.89
C VAL A 56 -4.38 -15.88 -6.34
N LYS A 57 -3.26 -15.24 -6.69
CA LYS A 57 -2.92 -14.91 -8.09
C LYS A 57 -2.85 -16.15 -8.98
N GLU A 58 -2.24 -17.22 -8.49
CA GLU A 58 -2.12 -18.49 -9.22
C GLU A 58 -3.49 -19.14 -9.42
N PHE A 59 -4.30 -19.20 -8.37
CA PHE A 59 -5.69 -19.67 -8.43
C PHE A 59 -6.53 -18.86 -9.41
N CYS A 60 -6.43 -17.53 -9.39
CA CYS A 60 -7.13 -16.66 -10.33
C CYS A 60 -6.70 -16.95 -11.78
N ARG A 61 -5.40 -17.16 -12.02
CA ARG A 61 -4.88 -17.51 -13.34
C ARG A 61 -5.43 -18.85 -13.84
N GLU A 62 -5.47 -19.87 -12.99
CA GLU A 62 -5.98 -21.20 -13.34
C GLU A 62 -7.49 -21.19 -13.65
N ASN A 63 -8.25 -20.35 -12.94
CA ASN A 63 -9.70 -20.24 -13.09
C ASN A 63 -10.15 -19.13 -14.05
N ASN A 64 -9.20 -18.51 -14.76
CA ASN A 64 -9.45 -17.40 -15.68
C ASN A 64 -10.23 -16.23 -15.04
N LEU A 65 -9.92 -15.94 -13.76
CA LEU A 65 -10.50 -14.86 -12.97
C LEU A 65 -9.59 -13.62 -13.00
N PRO A 66 -10.14 -12.41 -13.18
CA PRO A 66 -9.36 -11.19 -13.14
C PRO A 66 -8.89 -10.89 -11.71
N TYR A 67 -7.58 -10.80 -11.52
CA TYR A 67 -6.96 -10.35 -10.27
C TYR A 67 -6.70 -8.84 -10.34
N LEU A 68 -7.64 -8.04 -9.83
CA LEU A 68 -7.63 -6.58 -9.92
C LEU A 68 -6.90 -5.95 -8.73
N VAL A 69 -5.56 -5.97 -8.76
CA VAL A 69 -4.76 -5.12 -7.86
C VAL A 69 -4.33 -3.89 -8.64
N ASN A 70 -4.96 -2.76 -8.31
CA ASN A 70 -4.56 -1.48 -8.84
C ASN A 70 -3.26 -1.03 -8.18
N ASP A 71 -2.37 -0.42 -8.94
CA ASP A 71 -1.21 0.24 -8.37
C ASP A 71 -1.63 1.38 -7.43
N TYR A 72 -0.79 1.67 -6.43
CA TYR A 72 -1.11 2.66 -5.39
C TYR A 72 -1.57 4.01 -5.96
N PHE A 73 -0.87 4.49 -6.98
CA PHE A 73 -1.18 5.76 -7.63
C PHE A 73 -2.44 5.69 -8.50
N GLU A 74 -2.66 4.56 -9.18
CA GLU A 74 -3.83 4.36 -10.03
C GLU A 74 -5.11 4.28 -9.20
N GLY A 75 -5.08 3.52 -8.10
CA GLY A 75 -6.17 3.47 -7.13
C GLY A 75 -6.47 4.86 -6.55
N TYR A 76 -5.45 5.63 -6.20
CA TYR A 76 -5.63 6.99 -5.67
C TYR A 76 -6.26 7.94 -6.71
N ALA A 77 -5.79 7.90 -7.96
CA ALA A 77 -6.34 8.72 -9.04
C ALA A 77 -7.82 8.39 -9.32
N LEU A 78 -8.18 7.10 -9.33
CA LEU A 78 -9.55 6.65 -9.51
C LEU A 78 -10.46 7.13 -8.37
N ASN A 79 -10.00 7.04 -7.12
CA ASN A 79 -10.75 7.54 -5.97
C ASN A 79 -10.98 9.06 -6.03
N LEU A 80 -9.97 9.84 -6.40
CA LEU A 80 -10.13 11.28 -6.59
C LEU A 80 -11.15 11.61 -7.68
N LYS A 81 -11.08 10.90 -8.83
CA LYS A 81 -12.05 11.06 -9.92
C LYS A 81 -13.48 10.70 -9.48
N GLN A 82 -13.63 9.64 -8.69
CA GLN A 82 -14.91 9.22 -8.11
C GLN A 82 -15.49 10.32 -7.21
N LEU A 83 -14.67 10.91 -6.34
CA LEU A 83 -15.07 12.01 -5.47
C LEU A 83 -15.49 13.25 -6.27
N GLU A 84 -14.75 13.58 -7.33
CA GLU A 84 -15.11 14.68 -8.23
C GLU A 84 -16.48 14.45 -8.88
N ASN A 85 -16.73 13.24 -9.38
CA ASN A 85 -18.01 12.87 -9.99
C ASN A 85 -19.17 12.99 -8.99
N ILE A 86 -19.00 12.48 -7.77
CA ILE A 86 -20.01 12.59 -6.71
C ILE A 86 -20.26 14.06 -6.36
N ALA A 87 -19.20 14.87 -6.24
CA ALA A 87 -19.35 16.31 -5.98
C ALA A 87 -20.10 17.04 -7.11
N ARG A 88 -19.90 16.63 -8.37
CA ARG A 88 -20.64 17.17 -9.51
C ARG A 88 -22.12 16.78 -9.47
N LEU A 89 -22.42 15.51 -9.21
CA LEU A 89 -23.78 14.99 -9.08
C LEU A 89 -24.54 15.65 -7.92
N SER A 90 -23.91 15.78 -6.75
CA SER A 90 -24.51 16.43 -5.58
C SER A 90 -24.84 17.90 -5.84
N ARG A 91 -23.98 18.63 -6.58
CA ARG A 91 -24.25 20.01 -6.99
C ARG A 91 -25.41 20.11 -7.98
N ALA A 92 -25.47 19.21 -8.96
CA ALA A 92 -26.56 19.17 -9.92
C ALA A 92 -27.90 18.80 -9.28
N LYS A 93 -27.90 17.98 -8.23
CA LYS A 93 -29.11 17.62 -7.46
C LYS A 93 -29.59 18.74 -6.52
N ALA A 94 -28.69 19.64 -6.13
CA ALA A 94 -28.99 20.76 -5.25
C ALA A 94 -29.46 22.04 -5.99
N ALA A 95 -29.39 22.03 -7.33
CA ALA A 95 -29.91 23.06 -8.22
C ALA A 95 -31.30 22.67 -8.72
#